data_AF-A0A519KZC8-F1
#
_entry.id   AF-A0A519KZC8-F1
#
_cell.length_a   1.000
_cell.length_b   1.000
_cell.length_c   1.000
_cell.angle_alpha   90.00
_cell.angle_beta   90.00
_cell.angle_gamma   90.00
#
_symmetry.space_group_name_H-M   'P 1'
#
loop_
_entity.id
_entity.type
_entity.pdbx_description
1 polymer ?
#
loop_
_entity_poly.entity_id
_entity_poly.type
_entity_poly.pdbx_seq_one_letter_code
_entity_poly.pdbx_strand_id
1 'polypeptide(L)'
;MSDATVLIGGDWGSSNLRVFRMGEGGRVLDRRADPRGATTLTSGQFADVLTEVAADWLAEDLPVVVCGMAGARGRWLEAPYAPCPASVADIAACAVHPVDAPEVRILPGVAVWRDASLSDVMRGEETQLLGLADGFDHVVAPGTHSKWARLDGGRIVDFRTHMTGEVFAALSLSPSFLGGAAAGTDAEAFEAGVRIGLEDGPLGRSLFSGRVGMLAGRVSASGMR
;
A
#
# COMPACT_ATOMS: atom_id res chain seq x y z
N MET A 1 -14.78 -29.76 -3.08
CA MET A 1 -14.78 -28.32 -2.73
C MET A 1 -15.35 -27.58 -3.92
N SER A 2 -16.26 -26.65 -3.70
CA SER A 2 -17.00 -25.96 -4.76
C SER A 2 -16.13 -24.91 -5.47
N ASP A 3 -16.28 -24.78 -6.79
CA ASP A 3 -15.74 -23.66 -7.60
C ASP A 3 -16.71 -22.48 -7.66
N ALA A 4 -17.74 -22.46 -6.81
CA ALA A 4 -18.64 -21.33 -6.68
C ALA A 4 -17.89 -20.09 -6.19
N THR A 5 -18.17 -18.97 -6.85
CA THR A 5 -17.75 -17.65 -6.38
C THR A 5 -18.54 -17.26 -5.14
N VAL A 6 -17.88 -16.64 -4.16
CA VAL A 6 -18.54 -16.10 -2.97
C VAL A 6 -18.27 -14.62 -2.76
N LEU A 7 -17.22 -14.07 -3.39
CA LEU A 7 -16.79 -12.69 -3.23
C LEU A 7 -15.91 -12.25 -4.41
N ILE A 8 -16.05 -11.00 -4.83
CA ILE A 8 -15.06 -10.31 -5.67
C ILE A 8 -14.30 -9.31 -4.80
N GLY A 9 -12.97 -9.40 -4.81
CA GLY A 9 -12.10 -8.46 -4.11
C GLY A 9 -11.38 -7.54 -5.09
N GLY A 10 -11.36 -6.24 -4.83
CA GLY A 10 -10.59 -5.24 -5.57
C GLY A 10 -9.52 -4.62 -4.69
N ASP A 11 -8.27 -4.64 -5.13
CA ASP A 11 -7.19 -3.85 -4.58
C ASP A 11 -6.86 -2.75 -5.58
N TRP A 12 -7.36 -1.53 -5.29
CA TRP A 12 -7.23 -0.39 -6.18
C TRP A 12 -6.13 0.55 -5.66
N GLY A 13 -4.90 0.29 -6.07
CA GLY A 13 -3.77 1.13 -5.76
C GLY A 13 -3.79 2.47 -6.51
N SER A 14 -2.83 3.33 -6.18
CA SER A 14 -2.65 4.60 -6.89
C SER A 14 -2.41 4.40 -8.39
N SER A 15 -1.62 3.39 -8.77
CA SER A 15 -1.11 3.18 -10.13
C SER A 15 -1.61 1.90 -10.82
N ASN A 16 -2.36 1.04 -10.14
CA ASN A 16 -2.92 -0.16 -10.74
C ASN A 16 -4.20 -0.61 -10.02
N LEU A 17 -4.96 -1.49 -10.67
CA LEU A 17 -6.06 -2.25 -10.10
C LEU A 17 -5.72 -3.74 -10.18
N ARG A 18 -6.04 -4.48 -9.11
CA ARG A 18 -6.08 -5.94 -9.09
C ARG A 18 -7.45 -6.39 -8.65
N VAL A 19 -8.06 -7.32 -9.38
CA VAL A 19 -9.37 -7.91 -9.04
C VAL A 19 -9.20 -9.40 -8.84
N PHE A 20 -9.82 -9.94 -7.79
CA PHE A 20 -9.74 -11.32 -7.37
C PHE A 20 -11.14 -11.93 -7.34
N ARG A 21 -11.31 -13.06 -8.04
CA ARG A 21 -12.49 -13.90 -7.89
C ARG A 21 -12.22 -14.89 -6.77
N MET A 22 -13.01 -14.85 -5.69
CA MET A 22 -12.77 -15.68 -4.52
C MET A 22 -13.90 -16.68 -4.30
N GLY A 23 -13.52 -17.90 -3.92
CA GLY A 23 -14.40 -18.97 -3.50
C GLY A 23 -14.37 -19.16 -1.98
N GLU A 24 -15.04 -20.22 -1.53
CA GLU A 24 -15.17 -20.56 -0.10
C GLU A 24 -13.80 -20.66 0.60
N GLY A 25 -13.75 -20.20 1.86
CA GLY A 25 -12.52 -20.22 2.67
C GLY A 25 -11.43 -19.24 2.23
N GLY A 26 -11.76 -18.25 1.39
CA GLY A 26 -10.81 -17.24 0.91
C GLY A 26 -9.91 -17.73 -0.24
N ARG A 27 -10.26 -18.86 -0.87
CA ARG A 27 -9.50 -19.39 -2.02
C ARG A 27 -9.63 -18.43 -3.21
N VAL A 28 -8.49 -17.99 -3.74
CA VAL A 28 -8.46 -17.23 -5.01
C VAL A 28 -8.69 -18.21 -6.16
N LEU A 29 -9.81 -18.03 -6.88
CA LEU A 29 -10.18 -18.82 -8.06
C LEU A 29 -9.52 -18.27 -9.32
N ASP A 30 -9.45 -16.95 -9.44
CA ASP A 30 -8.84 -16.24 -10.57
C ASP A 30 -8.44 -14.81 -10.17
N ARG A 31 -7.55 -14.18 -10.94
CA ARG A 31 -7.06 -12.82 -10.73
C ARG A 31 -6.86 -12.08 -12.04
N ARG A 32 -7.37 -10.86 -12.12
CA ARG A 32 -7.15 -9.90 -13.22
C ARG A 32 -6.42 -8.67 -12.71
N ALA A 33 -5.70 -8.00 -13.60
CA ALA A 33 -4.97 -6.77 -13.30
C ALA A 33 -5.16 -5.75 -14.43
N ASP A 34 -5.17 -4.48 -14.09
CA ASP A 34 -5.36 -3.37 -15.02
C ASP A 34 -4.44 -2.19 -14.65
N PRO A 35 -3.84 -1.49 -15.63
CA PRO A 35 -2.94 -0.37 -15.37
C PRO A 35 -3.65 0.92 -14.92
N ARG A 36 -4.99 1.00 -14.96
CA ARG A 36 -5.76 2.18 -14.54
C ARG A 36 -5.88 2.24 -13.01
N GLY A 37 -4.85 2.79 -12.38
CA GLY A 37 -4.86 3.12 -10.96
C GLY A 37 -5.77 4.31 -10.62
N ALA A 38 -6.07 4.46 -9.33
CA ALA A 38 -6.99 5.48 -8.84
C ALA A 38 -6.55 6.93 -9.18
N THR A 39 -5.26 7.19 -9.41
CA THR A 39 -4.78 8.55 -9.79
C THR A 39 -5.03 8.89 -11.25
N THR A 40 -5.33 7.91 -12.10
CA THR A 40 -5.59 8.12 -13.53
C THR A 40 -7.08 8.29 -13.86
N LEU A 41 -7.95 8.15 -12.86
CA LEU A 41 -9.40 8.11 -13.02
C LEU A 41 -10.09 9.31 -12.35
N THR A 42 -11.18 9.75 -12.97
CA THR A 42 -12.19 10.59 -12.34
C THR A 42 -13.19 9.73 -11.57
N SER A 43 -13.94 10.34 -10.63
CA SER A 43 -14.86 9.60 -9.74
C SER A 43 -15.89 8.76 -10.49
N GLY A 44 -16.41 9.25 -11.62
CA GLY A 44 -17.43 8.55 -12.41
C GLY A 44 -16.89 7.46 -13.34
N GLN A 45 -15.58 7.17 -13.35
CA GLN A 45 -14.99 6.14 -14.21
C GLN A 45 -14.71 4.82 -13.48
N PHE A 46 -14.80 4.79 -12.15
CA PHE A 46 -14.43 3.61 -11.37
C PHE A 46 -15.41 2.46 -11.59
N ALA A 47 -16.72 2.70 -11.57
CA ALA A 47 -17.72 1.66 -11.80
C ALA A 47 -17.55 0.98 -13.17
N ASP A 48 -17.32 1.78 -14.22
CA ASP A 48 -17.10 1.30 -15.58
C ASP A 48 -15.83 0.45 -15.69
N VAL A 49 -14.71 0.93 -15.12
CA VAL A 49 -13.44 0.19 -15.14
C VAL A 49 -13.56 -1.12 -14.36
N LEU A 50 -14.22 -1.12 -13.19
CA LEU A 50 -14.46 -2.34 -12.43
C LEU A 50 -15.31 -3.33 -13.24
N THR A 51 -16.36 -2.84 -13.89
CA THR A 51 -17.24 -3.65 -14.75
C THR A 51 -16.48 -4.23 -15.94
N GLU A 52 -15.60 -3.45 -16.58
CA GLU A 52 -14.78 -3.92 -17.69
C GLU A 52 -13.78 -5.00 -17.26
N VAL A 53 -13.13 -4.82 -16.10
CA VAL A 53 -12.08 -5.74 -15.63
C VAL A 53 -12.67 -7.01 -15.02
N ALA A 54 -13.67 -6.88 -14.16
CA ALA A 54 -14.35 -8.03 -13.54
C ALA A 54 -15.28 -8.74 -14.53
N ALA A 55 -15.86 -8.00 -15.49
CA ALA A 55 -16.68 -8.50 -16.60
C ALA A 55 -17.69 -9.57 -16.17
N ASP A 56 -17.52 -10.79 -16.69
CA ASP A 56 -18.34 -11.97 -16.45
C ASP A 56 -18.46 -12.37 -14.97
N TRP A 57 -17.57 -11.89 -14.10
CA TRP A 57 -17.62 -12.19 -12.67
C TRP A 57 -18.72 -11.44 -11.91
N LEU A 58 -19.24 -10.33 -12.44
CA LEU A 58 -20.25 -9.51 -11.77
C LEU A 58 -21.68 -9.99 -12.02
N ALA A 59 -21.90 -10.98 -12.88
CA ALA A 59 -23.23 -11.45 -13.27
C ALA A 59 -23.98 -12.25 -12.18
N GLU A 60 -23.34 -12.57 -11.06
CA GLU A 60 -23.84 -13.50 -10.04
C GLU A 60 -24.38 -12.81 -8.76
N ASP A 61 -24.74 -11.52 -8.79
CA ASP A 61 -25.22 -10.74 -7.62
C ASP A 61 -24.32 -10.90 -6.36
N LEU A 62 -23.00 -10.98 -6.58
CA LEU A 62 -22.02 -11.24 -5.54
C LEU A 62 -21.62 -9.96 -4.81
N PRO A 63 -21.25 -10.05 -3.51
CA PRO A 63 -20.62 -8.92 -2.85
C PRO A 63 -19.30 -8.57 -3.55
N VAL A 64 -19.05 -7.27 -3.68
CA VAL A 64 -17.77 -6.74 -4.13
C VAL A 64 -17.15 -5.90 -3.03
N VAL A 65 -15.92 -6.18 -2.66
CA VAL A 65 -15.18 -5.44 -1.62
C VAL A 65 -13.94 -4.83 -2.25
N VAL A 66 -13.77 -3.52 -2.11
CA VAL A 66 -12.64 -2.78 -2.69
C VAL A 66 -11.85 -2.10 -1.58
N CYS A 67 -10.54 -2.30 -1.53
CA CYS A 67 -9.63 -1.59 -0.64
C CYS A 67 -8.73 -0.62 -1.42
N GLY A 68 -7.97 0.19 -0.68
CA GLY A 68 -6.99 1.11 -1.26
C GLY A 68 -7.58 2.45 -1.68
N MET A 69 -7.01 3.02 -2.74
CA MET A 69 -7.17 4.42 -3.13
C MET A 69 -8.52 4.75 -3.76
N ALA A 70 -9.36 3.77 -4.09
CA ALA A 70 -10.75 4.01 -4.47
C ALA A 70 -11.52 4.81 -3.41
N GLY A 71 -11.21 4.59 -2.13
CA GLY A 71 -11.82 5.27 -0.98
C GLY A 71 -11.17 6.60 -0.57
N ALA A 72 -10.13 7.06 -1.28
CA ALA A 72 -9.45 8.30 -0.91
C ALA A 72 -10.26 9.55 -1.31
N ARG A 73 -9.95 10.68 -0.67
CA ARG A 73 -10.60 11.96 -0.95
C ARG A 73 -10.53 12.33 -2.43
N GLY A 74 -11.68 12.64 -3.02
CA GLY A 74 -11.80 12.99 -4.45
C GLY A 74 -11.58 11.83 -5.43
N ARG A 75 -11.65 10.58 -4.97
CA ARG A 75 -11.62 9.38 -5.83
C ARG A 75 -13.04 8.87 -6.08
N TRP A 76 -13.29 7.57 -6.02
CA TRP A 76 -14.60 7.01 -6.34
C TRP A 76 -15.67 7.51 -5.35
N LEU A 77 -15.48 7.18 -4.08
CA LEU A 77 -16.29 7.67 -2.97
C LEU A 77 -15.41 7.73 -1.73
N GLU A 78 -15.32 8.90 -1.10
CA GLU A 78 -14.47 9.08 0.07
C GLU A 78 -14.97 8.24 1.26
N ALA A 79 -14.14 7.30 1.70
CA ALA A 79 -14.40 6.47 2.88
C ALA A 79 -13.63 7.07 4.08
N PRO A 80 -14.33 7.50 5.16
CA PRO A 80 -13.69 8.11 6.31
C PRO A 80 -12.77 7.11 7.03
N TYR A 81 -11.64 7.57 7.56
CA TYR A 81 -10.70 6.67 8.23
C TYR A 81 -11.30 6.07 9.52
N ALA A 82 -11.11 4.77 9.72
CA ALA A 82 -11.37 4.12 11.00
C ALA A 82 -10.28 4.49 12.02
N PRO A 83 -10.61 4.86 13.27
CA PRO A 83 -9.60 5.17 14.27
C PRO A 83 -8.94 3.90 14.80
N CYS A 84 -7.64 3.96 15.12
CA CYS A 84 -6.98 2.94 15.93
C CYS A 84 -7.51 2.96 17.38
N PRO A 85 -7.62 1.80 18.05
CA PRO A 85 -7.44 0.45 17.50
C PRO A 85 -8.54 0.02 16.52
N ALA A 86 -8.18 -0.66 15.43
CA ALA A 86 -9.12 -1.10 14.40
C ALA A 86 -9.03 -2.61 14.12
N SER A 87 -10.15 -3.31 14.23
CA SER A 87 -10.33 -4.70 13.77
C SER A 87 -10.98 -4.75 12.38
N VAL A 88 -11.04 -5.95 11.78
CA VAL A 88 -11.82 -6.20 10.55
C VAL A 88 -13.28 -5.72 10.70
N ALA A 89 -13.90 -5.96 11.86
CA ALA A 89 -15.28 -5.56 12.10
C ALA A 89 -15.44 -4.04 12.15
N ASP A 90 -14.48 -3.33 12.78
CA ASP A 90 -14.49 -1.87 12.88
C ASP A 90 -14.35 -1.22 11.49
N ILE A 91 -13.48 -1.77 10.63
CA ILE A 91 -13.31 -1.32 9.24
C ILE A 91 -14.55 -1.62 8.39
N ALA A 92 -15.09 -2.84 8.49
CA ALA A 92 -16.25 -3.24 7.72
C ALA A 92 -17.51 -2.41 8.06
N ALA A 93 -17.67 -2.02 9.33
CA ALA A 93 -18.79 -1.19 9.79
C ALA A 93 -18.75 0.25 9.20
N CYS A 94 -17.58 0.70 8.75
CA CYS A 94 -17.38 2.03 8.17
C CYS A 94 -17.21 2.01 6.64
N ALA A 95 -17.45 0.86 6.00
CA ALA A 95 -17.42 0.76 4.54
C ALA A 95 -18.50 1.63 3.90
N VAL A 96 -18.19 2.18 2.72
CA VAL A 96 -19.09 3.06 1.96
C VAL A 96 -19.53 2.40 0.66
N HIS A 97 -20.70 2.80 0.18
CA HIS A 97 -21.34 2.26 -1.02
C HIS A 97 -21.47 3.37 -2.08
N PRO A 98 -20.76 3.27 -3.22
CA PRO A 98 -20.94 4.18 -4.34
C PRO A 98 -22.38 4.16 -4.85
N VAL A 99 -22.90 5.34 -5.23
CA VAL A 99 -24.27 5.47 -5.76
C VAL A 99 -24.42 4.76 -7.12
N ASP A 100 -23.35 4.77 -7.91
CA ASP A 100 -23.25 4.16 -9.24
C ASP A 100 -22.91 2.66 -9.19
N ALA A 101 -22.57 2.10 -8.02
CA ALA A 101 -22.33 0.67 -7.82
C ALA A 101 -22.69 0.24 -6.36
N PRO A 102 -23.98 0.13 -6.02
CA PRO A 102 -24.44 -0.10 -4.63
C PRO A 102 -23.98 -1.44 -4.02
N GLU A 103 -23.70 -2.44 -4.83
CA GLU A 103 -23.16 -3.75 -4.46
C GLU A 103 -21.70 -3.69 -3.98
N VAL A 104 -20.98 -2.62 -4.35
CA VAL A 104 -19.58 -2.41 -4.00
C VAL A 104 -19.47 -1.81 -2.60
N ARG A 105 -18.60 -2.39 -1.80
CA ARG A 105 -18.19 -1.90 -0.49
C ARG A 105 -16.75 -1.40 -0.58
N ILE A 106 -16.55 -0.10 -0.48
CA ILE A 106 -15.21 0.49 -0.39
C ILE A 106 -14.80 0.53 1.08
N LEU A 107 -13.73 -0.18 1.42
CA LEU A 107 -13.18 -0.21 2.77
C LEU A 107 -12.49 1.13 3.10
N PRO A 108 -12.65 1.64 4.33
CA PRO A 108 -11.90 2.79 4.80
C PRO A 108 -10.44 2.41 5.06
N GLY A 109 -9.57 3.42 5.02
CA GLY A 109 -8.24 3.29 5.62
C GLY A 109 -8.30 3.38 7.16
N VAL A 110 -7.15 3.29 7.81
CA VAL A 110 -7.02 3.44 9.27
C VAL A 110 -6.21 4.68 9.63
N ALA A 111 -6.58 5.36 10.72
CA ALA A 111 -5.94 6.56 11.23
C ALA A 111 -5.50 6.42 12.70
N VAL A 112 -4.32 6.93 13.02
CA VAL A 112 -3.83 7.13 14.39
C VAL A 112 -4.04 8.57 14.80
N TRP A 113 -4.65 8.77 15.96
CA TRP A 113 -4.85 10.08 16.57
C TRP A 113 -4.00 10.19 17.85
N ARG A 114 -3.33 11.33 18.05
CA ARG A 114 -2.56 11.64 19.26
C ARG A 114 -2.86 13.09 19.66
N ASP A 115 -3.16 13.30 20.94
CA ASP A 115 -3.47 14.64 21.48
C ASP A 115 -4.53 15.38 20.62
N ALA A 116 -5.59 14.66 20.23
CA ALA A 116 -6.66 15.13 19.34
C ALA A 116 -6.21 15.57 17.93
N SER A 117 -4.98 15.26 17.52
CA SER A 117 -4.45 15.52 16.18
C SER A 117 -4.30 14.23 15.38
N LEU A 118 -4.56 14.31 14.08
CA LEU A 118 -4.31 13.21 13.15
C LEU A 118 -2.80 13.01 13.03
N SER A 119 -2.29 11.91 13.59
CA SER A 119 -0.86 11.64 13.69
C SER A 119 -0.35 10.77 12.53
N ASP A 120 -1.15 9.82 12.03
CA ASP A 120 -0.73 8.94 10.94
C ASP A 120 -1.95 8.33 10.21
N VAL A 121 -1.78 7.93 8.96
CA VAL A 121 -2.81 7.30 8.12
C VAL A 121 -2.24 6.18 7.24
N MET A 122 -3.07 5.18 6.96
CA MET A 122 -2.85 4.16 5.93
C MET A 122 -4.14 3.90 5.16
N ARG A 123 -4.03 3.43 3.92
CA ARG A 123 -5.18 3.10 3.08
C ARG A 123 -4.79 2.05 2.03
N GLY A 124 -5.30 0.84 2.21
CA GLY A 124 -4.93 -0.38 1.51
C GLY A 124 -4.12 -1.31 2.41
N GLU A 125 -3.13 -0.77 3.14
CA GLU A 125 -2.26 -1.58 4.00
C GLU A 125 -3.01 -2.22 5.16
N GLU A 126 -4.10 -1.62 5.64
CA GLU A 126 -4.94 -2.21 6.70
C GLU A 126 -5.52 -3.56 6.30
N THR A 127 -5.89 -3.72 5.02
CA THR A 127 -6.42 -4.96 4.48
C THR A 127 -5.34 -6.06 4.46
N GLN A 128 -4.09 -5.68 4.19
CA GLN A 128 -2.95 -6.61 4.22
C GLN A 128 -2.61 -7.02 5.65
N LEU A 129 -2.55 -6.05 6.57
CA LEU A 129 -2.21 -6.29 7.98
C LEU A 129 -3.24 -7.17 8.68
N LEU A 130 -4.52 -6.93 8.45
CA LEU A 130 -5.61 -7.72 9.05
C LEU A 130 -5.83 -9.08 8.37
N GLY A 131 -5.24 -9.28 7.18
CA GLY A 131 -5.20 -10.58 6.51
C GLY A 131 -4.10 -11.51 7.01
N LEU A 132 -3.20 -11.05 7.89
CA LEU A 132 -2.18 -11.88 8.51
C LEU A 132 -2.81 -12.83 9.53
N ALA A 133 -2.25 -14.04 9.64
CA ALA A 133 -2.62 -14.96 10.70
C ALA A 133 -2.23 -14.40 12.08
N ASP A 134 -2.92 -14.86 13.13
CA ASP A 134 -2.58 -14.50 14.51
C ASP A 134 -1.12 -14.82 14.84
N GLY A 135 -0.53 -14.05 15.77
CA GLY A 135 0.82 -14.30 16.29
C GLY A 135 1.89 -13.29 15.84
N PHE A 136 1.53 -12.26 15.09
CA PHE A 136 2.41 -11.13 14.80
C PHE A 136 2.02 -9.92 15.66
N ASP A 137 2.95 -9.44 16.50
CA ASP A 137 2.74 -8.23 17.30
C ASP A 137 3.23 -6.96 16.58
N HIS A 138 4.25 -7.10 15.73
CA HIS A 138 4.85 -5.99 14.98
C HIS A 138 5.10 -6.42 13.54
N VAL A 139 4.64 -5.60 12.59
CA VAL A 139 4.73 -5.89 11.16
C VAL A 139 5.26 -4.66 10.44
N VAL A 140 6.23 -4.89 9.54
CA VAL A 140 6.68 -3.88 8.60
C VAL A 140 6.12 -4.22 7.22
N ALA A 141 5.29 -3.33 6.68
CA ALA A 141 4.80 -3.40 5.30
C ALA A 141 5.61 -2.39 4.46
N PRO A 142 6.68 -2.84 3.76
CA PRO A 142 7.52 -1.95 2.98
C PRO A 142 6.80 -1.46 1.71
N GLY A 143 7.12 -0.25 1.27
CA GLY A 143 6.60 0.32 0.03
C GLY A 143 7.04 1.77 -0.21
N THR A 144 6.30 2.48 -1.06
CA THR A 144 6.45 3.95 -1.23
C THR A 144 6.41 4.65 0.13
N HIS A 145 5.44 4.25 0.94
CA HIS A 145 5.28 4.64 2.34
C HIS A 145 5.28 3.38 3.22
N SER A 146 6.45 2.99 3.72
CA SER A 146 6.58 1.83 4.60
C SER A 146 5.80 2.03 5.89
N LYS A 147 4.98 1.05 6.27
CA LYS A 147 4.21 1.06 7.52
C LYS A 147 4.89 0.16 8.54
N TRP A 148 5.15 0.70 9.72
CA TRP A 148 5.55 -0.05 10.90
C TRP A 148 4.34 -0.13 11.82
N ALA A 149 3.64 -1.25 11.78
CA ALA A 149 2.39 -1.45 12.49
C ALA A 149 2.61 -2.31 13.74
N ARG A 150 1.90 -1.97 14.81
CA ARG A 150 1.71 -2.83 15.98
C ARG A 150 0.32 -3.44 15.90
N LEU A 151 0.24 -4.73 16.12
CA LEU A 151 -0.99 -5.51 16.16
C LEU A 151 -1.20 -6.08 17.58
N ASP A 152 -2.46 -6.25 17.96
CA ASP A 152 -2.84 -6.91 19.22
C ASP A 152 -4.19 -7.61 19.04
N GLY A 153 -4.24 -8.93 19.22
CA GLY A 153 -5.46 -9.73 19.10
C GLY A 153 -6.20 -9.52 17.77
N GLY A 154 -5.49 -9.48 16.64
CA GLY A 154 -6.08 -9.26 15.32
C GLY A 154 -6.55 -7.83 15.05
N ARG A 155 -6.08 -6.85 15.84
CA ARG A 155 -6.39 -5.41 15.68
C ARG A 155 -5.13 -4.63 15.33
N ILE A 156 -5.25 -3.64 14.45
CA ILE A 156 -4.24 -2.61 14.26
C ILE A 156 -4.35 -1.62 15.42
N VAL A 157 -3.36 -1.57 16.31
CA VAL A 157 -3.41 -0.75 17.53
C VAL A 157 -2.64 0.56 17.40
N ASP A 158 -1.56 0.57 16.62
CA ASP A 158 -0.78 1.76 16.33
C ASP A 158 0.07 1.53 15.08
N PHE A 159 0.52 2.58 14.42
CA PHE A 159 1.51 2.48 13.36
C PHE A 159 2.28 3.78 13.15
N ARG A 160 3.41 3.65 12.44
CA ARG A 160 4.22 4.76 11.95
C ARG A 160 4.51 4.60 10.47
N THR A 161 4.38 5.69 9.72
CA THR A 161 4.72 5.76 8.31
C THR A 161 6.13 6.29 8.10
N HIS A 162 6.92 5.60 7.28
CA HIS A 162 8.21 6.04 6.79
C HIS A 162 8.19 6.11 5.26
N MET A 163 8.43 7.29 4.70
CA MET A 163 8.40 7.55 3.26
C MET A 163 9.68 7.08 2.53
N THR A 164 10.17 5.88 2.86
CA THR A 164 11.44 5.34 2.36
C THR A 164 11.48 5.22 0.84
N GLY A 165 10.43 4.69 0.22
CA GLY A 165 10.35 4.53 -1.23
C GLY A 165 10.16 5.87 -1.96
N GLU A 166 9.35 6.78 -1.41
CA GLU A 166 9.15 8.13 -1.95
C GLU A 166 10.47 8.93 -1.96
N VAL A 167 11.21 8.91 -0.83
CA VAL A 167 12.53 9.56 -0.72
C VAL A 167 13.52 8.96 -1.69
N PHE A 168 13.57 7.62 -1.77
CA PHE A 168 14.44 6.93 -2.73
C PHE A 168 14.13 7.33 -4.18
N ALA A 169 12.85 7.35 -4.56
CA ALA A 169 12.43 7.74 -5.90
C ALA A 169 12.81 9.19 -6.21
N ALA A 170 12.59 10.13 -5.28
CA ALA A 170 12.97 11.53 -5.45
C ALA A 170 14.48 11.72 -5.62
N LEU A 171 15.30 11.03 -4.81
CA LEU A 171 16.76 11.10 -4.91
C LEU A 171 17.29 10.43 -6.19
N SER A 172 16.64 9.35 -6.63
CA SER A 172 16.99 8.63 -7.87
C SER A 172 16.78 9.46 -9.14
N LEU A 173 16.02 10.57 -9.05
CA LEU A 173 15.84 11.52 -10.13
C LEU A 173 16.87 12.66 -10.12
N SER A 174 17.72 12.77 -9.09
CA SER A 174 18.68 13.86 -8.94
C SER A 174 20.04 13.53 -9.61
N PRO A 175 20.38 14.16 -10.75
CA PRO A 175 21.65 13.88 -11.43
C PRO A 175 22.86 14.34 -10.60
N SER A 176 22.69 15.43 -9.84
CA SER A 176 23.74 15.96 -8.96
C SER A 176 24.05 15.03 -7.80
N PHE A 177 23.06 14.30 -7.30
CA PHE A 177 23.24 13.31 -6.23
C PHE A 177 23.86 12.03 -6.79
N LEU A 178 23.26 11.45 -7.84
CA LEU A 178 23.70 10.19 -8.43
C LEU A 178 25.03 10.28 -9.20
N GLY A 179 25.41 11.47 -9.67
CA GLY A 179 26.47 11.77 -10.65
C GLY A 179 27.43 10.64 -11.02
N GLY A 180 27.06 9.84 -12.03
CA GLY A 180 27.85 8.72 -12.53
C GLY A 180 27.32 7.33 -12.14
N ALA A 181 26.27 7.25 -11.33
CA ALA A 181 25.60 5.99 -11.00
C ALA A 181 25.12 5.24 -12.25
N ALA A 182 25.26 3.92 -12.22
CA ALA A 182 24.89 3.02 -13.29
C ALA A 182 23.77 2.08 -12.84
N ALA A 183 22.96 1.59 -13.77
CA ALA A 183 21.99 0.55 -13.44
C ALA A 183 22.71 -0.73 -13.00
N GLY A 184 22.19 -1.38 -11.96
CA GLY A 184 22.74 -2.61 -11.43
C GLY A 184 22.31 -2.82 -9.98
N THR A 185 22.74 -3.93 -9.39
CA THR A 185 22.61 -4.19 -7.96
C THR A 185 23.99 -4.50 -7.39
N ASP A 186 24.29 -3.95 -6.22
CA ASP A 186 25.52 -4.20 -5.48
C ASP A 186 25.12 -4.52 -4.03
N ALA A 187 25.13 -5.80 -3.69
CA ALA A 187 24.64 -6.28 -2.40
C ALA A 187 25.50 -5.76 -1.24
N GLU A 188 26.82 -5.64 -1.44
CA GLU A 188 27.74 -5.13 -0.43
C GLU A 188 27.52 -3.64 -0.19
N ALA A 189 27.33 -2.85 -1.26
CA ALA A 189 26.99 -1.44 -1.15
C ALA A 189 25.61 -1.22 -0.47
N PHE A 190 24.62 -2.06 -0.80
CA PHE A 190 23.31 -2.04 -0.14
C PHE A 190 23.45 -2.31 1.36
N GLU A 191 24.14 -3.39 1.75
CA GLU A 191 24.35 -3.72 3.17
C GLU A 191 25.13 -2.62 3.90
N ALA A 192 26.14 -2.03 3.26
CA ALA A 192 26.86 -0.89 3.81
C ALA A 192 25.96 0.33 4.02
N GLY A 193 25.08 0.65 3.06
CA GLY A 193 24.08 1.71 3.17
C GLY A 193 23.09 1.45 4.30
N VAL A 194 22.60 0.22 4.46
CA VAL A 194 21.74 -0.19 5.58
C VAL A 194 22.45 0.03 6.91
N ARG A 195 23.72 -0.39 7.04
CA ARG A 195 24.51 -0.22 8.27
C ARG A 195 24.66 1.26 8.64
N ILE A 196 24.95 2.12 7.67
CA ILE A 196 25.02 3.58 7.87
C ILE A 196 23.66 4.13 8.34
N GLY A 197 22.55 3.64 7.77
CA GLY A 197 21.21 4.03 8.19
C GLY A 197 20.88 3.63 9.63
N LEU A 198 21.37 2.46 10.08
CA LEU A 198 21.16 1.94 11.44
C LEU A 198 21.98 2.67 12.52
N GLU A 199 23.00 3.45 12.15
CA GLU A 199 23.74 4.30 13.08
C GLU A 199 22.90 5.50 13.60
N ASP A 200 21.68 5.69 13.09
CA ASP A 200 20.70 6.72 13.49
C ASP A 200 21.25 8.16 13.50
N GLY A 201 22.15 8.44 12.54
CA GLY A 201 22.71 9.77 12.33
C GLY A 201 21.78 10.70 11.55
N PRO A 202 22.12 11.99 11.42
CA PRO A 202 21.34 12.94 10.64
C PRO A 202 21.16 12.47 9.19
N LEU A 203 19.90 12.22 8.77
CA LEU A 203 19.58 11.60 7.48
C LEU A 203 20.28 12.25 6.29
N GLY A 204 20.31 13.59 6.23
CA GLY A 204 20.97 14.32 5.14
C GLY A 204 22.48 14.01 5.03
N ARG A 205 23.15 13.81 6.16
CA ARG A 205 24.57 13.41 6.21
C ARG A 205 24.74 11.97 5.74
N SER A 206 23.88 11.06 6.19
CA SER A 206 23.90 9.65 5.79
C SER A 206 23.68 9.50 4.28
N LEU A 207 22.70 10.21 3.71
CA LEU A 207 22.45 10.22 2.27
C LEU A 207 23.66 10.74 1.48
N PHE A 208 24.25 11.87 1.90
CA PHE A 208 25.42 12.42 1.21
C PHE A 208 26.68 11.55 1.33
N SER A 209 26.76 10.68 2.33
CA SER A 209 27.89 9.76 2.49
C SER A 209 28.05 8.80 1.31
N GLY A 210 26.96 8.41 0.64
CA GLY A 210 27.02 7.59 -0.59
C GLY A 210 27.79 8.31 -1.70
N ARG A 211 27.52 9.61 -1.91
CA ARG A 211 28.26 10.45 -2.85
C ARG A 211 29.74 10.57 -2.50
N VAL A 212 30.05 10.77 -1.22
CA VAL A 212 31.43 10.80 -0.72
C VAL A 212 32.13 9.44 -0.95
N GLY A 213 31.42 8.34 -0.72
CA GLY A 213 31.89 6.97 -0.98
C GLY A 213 32.25 6.76 -2.43
N MET A 214 31.39 7.19 -3.35
CA MET A 214 31.63 7.06 -4.79
C MET A 214 32.81 7.94 -5.26
N LEU A 215 32.90 9.20 -4.81
CA LEU A 215 34.03 10.07 -5.13
C LEU A 215 35.36 9.55 -4.58
N ALA A 216 35.34 8.85 -3.45
CA ALA A 216 36.49 8.21 -2.84
C ALA A 216 36.79 6.81 -3.43
N GLY A 217 36.02 6.33 -4.42
CA GLY A 217 36.17 5.00 -5.01
C GLY A 217 35.79 3.83 -4.09
N ARG A 218 35.05 4.08 -3.00
CA ARG A 218 34.58 3.07 -2.03
C ARG A 218 33.20 2.50 -2.35
N VAL A 219 32.42 3.21 -3.17
CA VAL A 219 31.10 2.78 -3.64
C VAL A 219 31.15 2.71 -5.16
N SER A 220 30.73 1.59 -5.73
CA SER A 220 30.68 1.38 -7.17
C SER A 220 29.58 2.25 -7.81
N ALA A 221 29.65 2.47 -9.13
CA ALA A 221 28.59 3.18 -9.85
C ALA A 221 27.23 2.47 -9.73
N SER A 222 27.22 1.13 -9.72
CA SER A 222 26.02 0.33 -9.49
C SER A 222 25.56 0.34 -8.04
N GLY A 223 26.46 0.49 -7.07
CA GLY A 223 26.14 0.54 -5.65
C GLY A 223 25.67 1.91 -5.15
N MET A 224 25.78 2.95 -5.97
CA MET A 224 25.16 4.26 -5.70
C MET A 224 23.67 4.29 -6.05
N ARG A 225 23.18 3.33 -6.85
CA ARG A 225 21.82 3.28 -7.38
C ARG A 225 20.97 2.26 -6.62
#